data_AF-K9V293-F1
#
_entry.id   AF-K9V293-F1
#
_cell.length_a   1.000
_cell.length_b   1.000
_cell.length_c   1.000
_cell.angle_alpha   90.00
_cell.angle_beta   90.00
_cell.angle_gamma   90.00
#
_symmetry.space_group_name_H-M   'P 1'
#
loop_
_entity.id
_entity.type
_entity.pdbx_description
1 polymer ?
#
loop_
_entity_poly.entity_id
_entity_poly.type
_entity_poly.pdbx_seq_one_letter_code
_entity_poly.pdbx_strand_id
1 'polypeptide(L)'
;MWGQFFRLYHDHDELNPWQSDIVWLDNNRLLCGVGQILAVLEAQTGEIIKTYEVDAVVNTLVFDYTSFQAVVATKQGIKVVAIA
;
A
#
# COMPACT_ATOMS: atom_id res chain seq x y z
N MET A 1 22.02 -12.32 -8.09
CA MET A 1 22.48 -11.29 -7.13
C MET A 1 21.25 -10.48 -6.77
N TRP A 2 20.62 -10.77 -5.62
CA TRP A 2 19.41 -10.06 -5.18
C TRP A 2 19.86 -8.79 -4.47
N GLY A 3 19.62 -7.64 -5.10
CA GLY A 3 20.00 -6.33 -4.56
C GLY A 3 19.33 -6.08 -3.21
N GLN A 4 20.08 -5.52 -2.26
CA GLN A 4 19.56 -5.10 -0.97
C GLN A 4 18.32 -4.22 -1.16
N PHE A 5 17.18 -4.66 -0.63
CA PHE A 5 16.01 -3.81 -0.48
C PHE A 5 16.36 -2.71 0.52
N PHE A 6 16.50 -1.47 0.06
CA PHE A 6 16.52 -0.32 0.94
C PHE A 6 15.12 -0.18 1.53
N ARG A 7 14.95 -0.61 2.78
CA ARG A 7 13.76 -0.28 3.56
C ARG A 7 13.73 1.24 3.70
N LEU A 8 12.76 1.90 3.05
CA LEU A 8 12.49 3.30 3.28
C LEU A 8 12.02 3.43 4.74
N TYR A 9 12.91 3.88 5.62
CA TYR A 9 12.57 4.19 7.00
C TYR A 9 11.92 5.58 7.00
N HIS A 10 10.64 5.64 7.37
CA HIS A 10 9.95 6.89 7.61
C HIS A 10 9.50 6.89 9.07
N ASP A 11 9.97 7.88 9.84
CA ASP A 11 9.48 8.10 11.20
C ASP A 11 8.03 8.60 11.11
N HIS A 12 7.13 7.89 11.79
CA HIS A 12 5.75 8.34 11.93
C HIS A 12 5.67 9.31 13.11
N ASP A 13 5.40 10.58 12.84
CA ASP A 13 5.00 11.53 13.89
C ASP A 13 3.64 11.08 14.44
N GLU A 14 3.52 10.91 15.76
CA GLU A 14 2.31 10.40 16.44
C GLU A 14 1.05 11.24 16.14
N LEU A 15 1.27 12.47 15.65
CA LEU A 15 0.25 13.46 15.31
C LEU A 15 -0.13 13.49 13.81
N ASN A 16 0.53 12.70 12.96
CA ASN A 16 0.22 12.70 11.53
C ASN A 16 -0.80 11.60 11.20
N PRO A 17 -2.09 11.92 10.97
CA PRO A 17 -3.11 10.92 10.65
C PRO A 17 -2.90 10.29 9.26
N TRP A 18 -1.94 10.79 8.48
CA TRP A 18 -1.59 10.31 7.16
C TRP A 18 -0.49 9.25 7.29
N GLN A 19 -0.86 8.07 7.79
CA GLN A 19 -0.04 6.89 7.55
C GLN A 19 -0.24 6.47 6.09
N SER A 20 0.88 6.33 5.40
CA SER A 20 0.93 5.78 4.06
C SER A 20 1.89 4.62 4.00
N ASP A 21 1.55 3.61 3.20
CA ASP A 21 2.42 2.49 2.90
C ASP A 21 2.37 2.20 1.40
N ILE A 22 3.45 1.68 0.84
CA ILE A 22 3.57 1.47 -0.60
C ILE A 22 4.30 0.16 -0.90
N VAL A 23 3.75 -0.61 -1.83
CA VAL A 23 4.36 -1.84 -2.33
C VAL A 23 4.29 -1.90 -3.85
N TRP A 24 5.25 -2.60 -4.46
CA TRP A 24 5.19 -2.90 -5.88
C TRP A 24 4.14 -3.99 -6.15
N LEU A 25 3.36 -3.82 -7.21
CA LEU A 25 2.51 -4.89 -7.75
C LEU A 25 3.23 -5.64 -8.87
N ASP A 26 3.96 -4.89 -9.68
CA ASP A 26 4.82 -5.38 -10.76
C ASP A 26 5.82 -4.27 -11.15
N ASN A 27 6.54 -4.41 -12.26
CA ASN A 27 7.56 -3.44 -12.67
C ASN A 27 7.02 -2.05 -13.07
N ASN A 28 5.70 -1.92 -13.28
CA ASN A 28 5.08 -0.69 -13.79
C ASN A 28 4.05 -0.11 -12.81
N ARG A 29 3.62 -0.87 -11.80
CA ARG A 29 2.52 -0.48 -10.92
C ARG A 29 2.87 -0.57 -9.45
N LEU A 30 2.41 0.42 -8.70
CA LEU A 30 2.51 0.49 -7.23
C LEU A 30 1.10 0.38 -6.63
N LEU A 31 1.00 -0.20 -5.43
CA LEU A 31 -0.16 -0.11 -4.56
C LEU A 31 0.21 0.77 -3.38
N CYS A 32 -0.48 1.89 -3.24
CA CYS A 32 -0.27 2.88 -2.20
C CYS A 32 -1.48 2.93 -1.26
N GLY A 33 -1.29 2.63 0.01
CA GLY A 33 -2.30 2.89 1.05
C GLY A 33 -2.12 4.31 1.58
N VAL A 34 -3.18 5.12 1.57
CA VAL A 34 -3.20 6.48 2.14
C VAL A 34 -4.55 6.74 2.77
N GLY A 35 -4.57 7.06 4.06
CA GLY A 35 -5.84 7.26 4.77
C GLY A 35 -6.70 6.00 4.68
N GLN A 36 -7.95 6.11 4.23
CA GLN A 36 -8.87 4.97 4.10
C GLN A 36 -8.93 4.38 2.68
N ILE A 37 -7.88 4.60 1.88
CA ILE A 37 -7.86 4.25 0.47
C ILE A 37 -6.61 3.43 0.16
N LEU A 38 -6.75 2.42 -0.70
CA LEU A 38 -5.65 1.85 -1.47
C LEU A 38 -5.76 2.35 -2.91
N ALA A 39 -4.69 2.87 -3.47
CA ALA A 39 -4.61 3.34 -4.84
C ALA A 39 -3.58 2.54 -5.63
N VAL A 40 -3.98 2.02 -6.78
CA VAL A 40 -3.06 1.47 -7.77
C VAL A 40 -2.58 2.63 -8.64
N LEU A 41 -1.26 2.79 -8.73
CA LEU A 41 -0.62 3.87 -9.46
C LEU A 41 0.23 3.32 -10.59
N GLU A 42 0.31 4.04 -11.70
CA GLU A 42 1.41 3.88 -12.65
C GLU A 42 2.69 4.47 -12.04
N ALA A 43 3.78 3.70 -12.04
CA ALA A 43 4.96 4.00 -11.22
C ALA A 43 5.82 5.17 -11.76
N GLN A 44 5.77 5.46 -13.06
CA GLN A 44 6.55 6.51 -13.71
C GLN A 44 5.86 7.87 -13.68
N THR A 45 4.53 7.90 -13.76
CA THR A 45 3.71 9.10 -13.87
C THR A 45 3.00 9.43 -12.55
N GLY A 46 2.82 8.44 -11.67
CA GLY A 46 2.02 8.57 -10.47
C GLY A 46 0.51 8.63 -10.73
N GLU A 47 0.06 8.37 -11.96
CA GLU A 47 -1.36 8.40 -12.32
C GLU A 47 -2.12 7.30 -11.57
N ILE A 48 -3.27 7.67 -10.99
CA ILE A 48 -4.15 6.72 -10.31
C ILE A 48 -4.91 5.90 -11.35
N ILE A 49 -4.63 4.60 -11.39
CA ILE A 49 -5.30 3.63 -12.25
C ILE A 49 -6.63 3.22 -11.62
N LYS A 50 -6.62 2.97 -10.30
CA LYS A 50 -7.78 2.41 -9.58
C LYS A 50 -7.66 2.64 -8.08
N THR A 51 -8.81 2.73 -7.40
CA THR A 51 -8.87 2.86 -5.94
C THR A 51 -9.74 1.78 -5.31
N TYR A 52 -9.47 1.49 -4.03
CA TYR A 52 -10.22 0.59 -3.17
C TYR A 52 -10.41 1.24 -1.81
N GLU A 53 -11.63 1.17 -1.27
CA GLU A 53 -11.91 1.68 0.08
C GLU A 53 -11.63 0.63 1.16
N VAL A 54 -10.99 1.08 2.23
CA VAL A 54 -10.85 0.32 3.47
C VAL A 54 -11.67 0.97 4.58
N ASP A 55 -11.98 0.20 5.61
CA ASP A 55 -12.87 0.60 6.70
C ASP A 55 -12.26 1.62 7.66
N ALA A 56 -10.94 1.81 7.59
CA ALA A 56 -10.21 2.76 8.41
C ALA A 56 -8.83 3.11 7.87
N VAL A 57 -8.14 4.02 8.57
CA VAL A 57 -6.81 4.49 8.20
C VAL A 57 -5.84 3.31 8.10
N VAL A 58 -5.16 3.19 6.95
CA VAL A 58 -4.11 2.21 6.68
C VAL A 58 -2.88 2.55 7.49
N ASN A 59 -2.36 1.57 8.22
CA ASN A 59 -1.10 1.68 8.96
C ASN A 59 0.05 1.01 8.19
N THR A 60 -0.22 -0.16 7.59
CA THR A 60 0.72 -0.89 6.74
C THR A 60 -0.01 -1.85 5.82
N LEU A 61 0.63 -2.32 4.76
CA LEU A 61 0.11 -3.33 3.86
C LEU A 61 1.20 -4.24 3.31
N VAL A 62 0.82 -5.46 2.96
CA VAL A 62 1.63 -6.38 2.17
C VAL A 62 0.82 -6.90 0.99
N PHE A 63 1.48 -7.27 -0.11
CA PHE A 63 0.82 -7.83 -1.29
C PHE A 63 1.28 -9.26 -1.54
N ASP A 64 0.31 -10.17 -1.67
CA ASP A 64 0.53 -11.54 -2.10
C ASP A 64 0.36 -11.66 -3.61
N TYR A 65 1.49 -11.83 -4.30
CA TYR A 65 1.56 -11.98 -5.76
C TYR A 65 0.96 -13.30 -6.26
N THR A 66 0.74 -14.29 -5.39
CA THR A 66 0.16 -15.59 -5.79
C THR A 66 -1.35 -15.47 -5.92
N SER A 67 -2.01 -14.87 -4.93
CA SER A 67 -3.46 -14.72 -4.88
C SER A 67 -3.95 -13.36 -5.39
N PHE A 68 -3.04 -12.43 -5.70
CA PHE A 68 -3.35 -11.05 -6.08
C PHE A 68 -4.19 -10.34 -5.00
N GLN A 69 -3.77 -10.47 -3.74
CA GLN A 69 -4.46 -9.88 -2.59
C GLN A 69 -3.52 -8.97 -1.81
N ALA A 70 -4.05 -7.82 -1.38
CA ALA A 70 -3.43 -6.96 -0.39
C ALA A 70 -3.95 -7.34 1.01
N VAL A 71 -3.04 -7.60 1.95
CA VAL A 71 -3.36 -7.71 3.37
C VAL A 71 -2.98 -6.40 4.03
N VAL A 72 -3.97 -5.71 4.56
CA VAL A 72 -3.88 -4.33 5.01
C VAL A 72 -4.17 -4.28 6.49
N ALA A 73 -3.21 -3.79 7.29
CA ALA A 73 -3.46 -3.45 8.68
C ALA A 73 -3.99 -2.03 8.74
N THR A 74 -5.19 -1.87 9.31
CA THR A 74 -5.81 -0.58 9.57
C THR A 74 -5.82 -0.30 11.08
N LYS A 75 -6.23 0.90 11.49
CA LYS A 75 -6.48 1.21 12.91
C LYS A 75 -7.56 0.32 13.57
N GLN A 76 -8.33 -0.43 12.79
CA GLN A 76 -9.50 -1.19 13.24
C GLN A 76 -9.26 -2.71 13.16
N GLY A 77 -8.19 -3.16 12.50
CA GLY A 77 -7.87 -4.57 12.36
C GLY A 77 -7.13 -4.88 11.06
N ILE A 78 -7.35 -6.09 10.54
CA ILE A 78 -6.74 -6.56 9.29
C ILE A 78 -7.84 -6.74 8.25
N LYS A 79 -7.63 -6.19 7.05
CA LYS A 79 -8.51 -6.36 5.90
C LYS A 79 -7.76 -6.99 4.73
N VAL A 80 -8.42 -7.89 4.01
CA VAL A 80 -7.89 -8.49 2.77
C VAL A 80 -8.65 -7.89 1.60
N VAL A 81 -7.93 -7.35 0.63
CA VAL A 81 -8.51 -6.69 -0.56
C VAL A 81 -7.96 -7.37 -1.81
N ALA A 82 -8.84 -7.86 -2.67
CA ALA A 82 -8.44 -8.40 -3.97
C ALA A 82 -8.05 -7.24 -4.91
N ILE A 83 -6.85 -7.30 -5.46
CA ILE A 83 -6.32 -6.28 -6.37
C ILE A 83 -6.36 -6.83 -7.79
N ALA A 84 -6.99 -6.09 -8.69
CA ALA A 84 -7.25 -6.48 -10.09
C ALA A 84 -6.95 -5.31 -11.01
#